data_AF-G7PV85-F1
#
_entry.id   AF-G7PV85-F1
#
_cell.length_a   1.000
_cell.length_b   1.000
_cell.length_c   1.000
_cell.angle_alpha   90.00
_cell.angle_beta   90.00
_cell.angle_gamma   90.00
#
_symmetry.space_group_name_H-M   'P 1'
#
loop_
_entity.id
_entity.type
_entity.pdbx_description
1 polymer ?
#
loop_
_entity_poly.entity_id
_entity_poly.type
_entity_poly.pdbx_seq_one_letter_code
_entity_poly.pdbx_strand_id
1 'polypeptide(L)' 'MAADVEGDVYVLVEYAFEYTGNNGRRVAIPPNELYRRLRRSTEHRWHLR' A
#
# COMPACT_ATOMS: atom_id res chain seq x y z
N MET A 1 -4.59 21.23 -15.19
CA MET A 1 -5.26 19.94 -14.94
C MET A 1 -4.16 18.90 -14.81
N ALA A 2 -3.89 18.38 -13.61
CA ALA A 2 -2.83 17.39 -13.41
C ALA A 2 -3.38 16.03 -13.82
N ALA A 3 -2.74 15.43 -14.83
CA ALA A 3 -3.09 14.11 -15.31
C ALA A 3 -2.99 13.10 -14.17
N ASP A 4 -4.12 12.47 -13.90
CA ASP A 4 -4.26 11.33 -13.02
C ASP A 4 -3.49 10.16 -13.63
N VAL A 5 -2.20 10.07 -13.34
CA VAL A 5 -1.39 8.90 -13.69
C VAL A 5 -1.62 7.85 -12.58
N GLU A 6 -2.85 7.34 -12.47
CA GLU A 6 -3.20 6.14 -11.68
C GLU A 6 -2.70 4.86 -12.39
N GLY A 7 -1.51 4.93 -13.00
CA GLY A 7 -0.85 3.79 -13.64
C GLY A 7 -0.10 2.97 -12.61
N ASP A 8 -0.16 1.64 -12.72
CA ASP A 8 0.57 0.58 -12.01
C ASP A 8 1.91 0.99 -11.36
N VAL A 9 1.88 1.78 -10.28
CA VAL A 9 3.06 2.08 -9.48
C VAL A 9 3.26 0.90 -8.55
N TYR A 10 4.31 0.13 -8.82
CA TYR A 10 4.79 -0.89 -7.92
C TYR A 10 5.65 -0.24 -6.82
N VAL A 11 5.35 -0.56 -5.57
CA VAL A 11 6.08 -0.10 -4.40
C VAL A 11 6.79 -1.30 -3.80
N LEU A 12 8.11 -1.24 -3.75
CA LEU A 12 8.93 -2.22 -3.04
C LEU A 12 8.90 -1.89 -1.54
N VAL A 13 8.62 -2.90 -0.73
CA VAL A 13 8.71 -2.77 0.71
C VAL A 13 10.16 -2.95 1.13
N GLU A 14 10.82 -1.88 1.59
CA GLU A 14 12.20 -1.98 2.07
C GLU A 14 12.28 -2.65 3.45
N TYR A 15 11.27 -2.42 4.31
CA TYR A 15 11.25 -2.89 5.69
C TYR A 15 9.97 -3.63 6.02
N ALA A 16 10.12 -4.78 6.69
CA ALA A 16 9.01 -5.56 7.20
C ALA A 16 8.13 -4.69 8.12
N PHE A 17 6.82 -4.83 8.00
CA PHE A 17 5.87 -4.15 8.87
C PHE A 17 4.69 -5.04 9.21
N GLU A 18 4.30 -5.05 10.48
CA GLU A 18 3.15 -5.81 10.96
C GLU A 18 2.23 -4.91 11.76
N TYR A 19 0.92 -5.02 11.53
CA TYR A 19 -0.08 -4.32 12.33
C TYR A 19 -1.35 -5.14 12.48
N THR A 20 -2.12 -4.83 13.53
CA THR A 20 -3.46 -5.38 13.70
C THR A 20 -4.46 -4.37 13.18
N GLY A 21 -5.24 -4.76 12.16
CA GLY A 21 -6.32 -3.95 11.63
C GLY A 21 -7.44 -3.78 12.65
N ASN A 22 -8.29 -2.78 12.44
CA ASN A 22 -9.41 -2.47 13.33
C ASN A 22 -10.43 -3.62 13.46
N ASN A 23 -10.42 -4.57 12.51
CA ASN A 23 -11.23 -5.80 12.53
C ASN A 23 -10.53 -6.96 13.28
N GLY A 24 -9.44 -6.70 14.01
CA GLY A 24 -8.64 -7.72 14.70
C GLY A 24 -7.78 -8.58 13.76
N ARG A 25 -7.82 -8.33 12.45
CA ARG A 25 -7.02 -9.08 11.47
C ARG A 25 -5.57 -8.61 11.52
N ARG A 26 -4.64 -9.54 11.73
CA ARG A 26 -3.22 -9.27 11.57
C ARG A 26 -2.87 -9.13 10.09
N VAL A 27 -2.17 -8.05 9.78
CA VAL A 27 -1.60 -7.79 8.45
C VAL A 27 -0.09 -7.78 8.64
N ALA A 28 0.57 -8.65 7.90
CA ALA A 28 2.02 -8.71 7.81
C ALA A 28 2.42 -8.34 6.39
N ILE A 29 3.34 -7.39 6.28
CA ILE A 29 3.91 -6.88 5.03
C ILE A 29 5.39 -7.22 5.10
N PRO A 30 5.85 -8.27 4.40
CA PRO A 30 7.25 -8.67 4.43
C PRO A 30 8.11 -7.72 3.58
N PRO A 31 9.42 -7.65 3.84
CA PRO A 31 10.34 -6.87 3.04
C PRO A 31 10.53 -7.54 1.66
N ASN A 32 10.90 -6.75 0.68
CA ASN A 32 11.13 -7.12 -0.72
C ASN A 32 9.88 -7.61 -1.48
N GLU A 33 8.69 -7.40 -0.91
CA GLU A 33 7.43 -7.63 -1.63
C GLU A 33 7.03 -6.38 -2.41
N LEU A 34 6.58 -6.58 -3.64
CA LEU A 34 6.13 -5.51 -4.54
C LEU A 34 4.61 -5.42 -4.48
N TYR A 35 4.11 -4.28 -4.05
CA TYR A 35 2.68 -4.00 -4.03
C TYR A 35 2.29 -3.04 -5.12
N ARG A 36 1.14 -3.27 -5.74
CA ARG A 36 0.59 -2.31 -6.69
C ARG A 36 -0.24 -1.26 -5.97
N ARG A 37 0.13 0.01 -6.15
CA ARG A 37 -0.66 1.15 -5.65
C ARG A 37 -1.91 1.29 -6.49
N LEU A 38 -3.05 0.89 -5.93
CA LEU A 38 -4.34 0.91 -6.63
C LEU A 38 -4.95 2.30 -6.66
N ARG A 39 -4.98 2.98 -5.51
CA ARG A 39 -5.72 4.23 -5.32
C ARG A 39 -5.33 4.90 -4.01
N ARG A 40 -5.35 6.23 -3.99
CA ARG A 40 -5.30 7.00 -2.74
C ARG A 40 -6.67 7.00 -2.07
N SER A 41 -6.76 6.56 -0.83
CA SER A 41 -7.99 6.63 -0.04
C SER A 41 -8.08 7.94 0.74
N THR A 42 -6.98 8.37 1.37
CA THR A 42 -6.84 9.68 2.03
C THR A 42 -5.42 10.19 1.85
N GLU A 43 -5.12 11.44 2.24
CA GLU A 43 -3.77 12.02 2.12
C GLU A 43 -2.65 11.11 2.65
N HIS A 44 -2.92 10.35 3.72
CA HIS A 44 -1.95 9.44 4.35
C HIS A 44 -2.25 7.95 4.16
N ARG A 45 -3.28 7.58 3.37
CA ARG A 45 -3.67 6.17 3.21
C ARG A 45 -3.78 5.78 1.75
N TRP A 46 -3.02 4.76 1.40
CA TRP A 46 -3.04 4.12 0.09
C TRP A 46 -3.66 2.74 0.18
N HIS A 47 -4.41 2.37 -0.85
CA HIS A 47 -4.81 0.98 -1.04
C HIS A 47 -3.77 0.29 -1.93
N LEU A 48 -3.21 -0.78 -1.39
CA LEU A 48 -2.26 -1.67 -2.04
C LEU A 48 -2.95 -3.01 -2.33
N ARG A 49 -2.56 -3.67 -3.42
CA ARG A 49 -2.91 -5.07 -3.73
C ARG A 49 -1.67 -5.85 -4.10
#